data_AF-A0AAV0VR10-F1
#
_entry.id   AF-A0AAV0VR10-F1
#
_cell.length_a   1.000
_cell.length_b   1.000
_cell.length_c   1.000
_cell.angle_alpha   90.00
_cell.angle_beta   90.00
_cell.angle_gamma   90.00
#
_symmetry.space_group_name_H-M   'P 1'
#
loop_
_entity.id
_entity.type
_entity.pdbx_description
1 polymer ?
#
loop_
_entity_poly.entity_id
_entity_poly.type
_entity_poly.pdbx_seq_one_letter_code
_entity_poly.pdbx_strand_id
1 'polypeptide(L)'
;MAGERDARAKERAILRRDQVIARIRQIHLLATSSATDEASRSQLAVAIVDIDSLWASFVIENNNLLDILTESDLLGEFSVNLETETRALVVEAKALYKASQPTPAFNVGTVQQVSYEGIVDQASSSAGGSSKDCSQDCTYEVA
;
A
#
# COMPACT_ATOMS: atom_id res chain seq x y z
N MET A 1 34.11 24.73 29.73
CA MET A 1 34.20 24.08 28.40
C MET A 1 33.43 22.75 28.30
N ALA A 2 33.12 22.03 29.39
CA ALA A 2 32.29 20.81 29.32
C ALA A 2 30.82 21.11 28.92
N GLY A 3 30.14 22.01 29.63
CA GLY A 3 28.72 22.31 29.36
C GLY A 3 28.38 22.82 27.95
N GLU A 4 29.32 23.43 27.23
CA GLU A 4 29.11 23.85 25.84
C GLU A 4 29.20 22.69 24.84
N ARG A 5 29.98 21.64 25.17
CA ARG A 5 30.03 20.41 24.37
C ARG A 5 28.76 19.59 24.58
N ASP A 6 28.28 19.53 25.82
CA ASP A 6 27.09 18.78 26.20
C ASP A 6 25.83 19.41 25.56
N ALA A 7 25.74 20.75 25.57
CA ALA A 7 24.69 21.48 24.86
C ALA A 7 24.69 21.18 23.35
N ARG A 8 25.87 21.13 22.71
CA ARG A 8 25.99 20.77 21.29
C ARG A 8 25.70 19.30 21.00
N ALA A 9 25.93 18.39 21.94
CA ALA A 9 25.56 17.00 21.80
C ALA A 9 24.03 16.83 21.83
N LYS A 10 23.38 17.45 22.81
CA LYS A 10 21.91 17.52 22.93
C LYS A 10 21.25 18.08 21.67
N GLU A 11 21.70 19.24 21.20
CA GLU A 11 21.14 19.87 19.99
C GLU A 11 21.21 18.94 18.77
N ARG A 12 22.35 18.28 18.57
CA ARG A 12 22.52 17.34 17.46
C ARG A 12 21.60 16.12 17.59
N ALA A 13 21.41 15.60 18.80
CA ALA A 13 20.50 14.48 19.04
C ALA A 13 19.05 14.86 18.76
N ILE A 14 18.61 16.06 19.19
CA ILE A 14 17.28 16.60 18.86
C ILE A 14 17.10 16.70 17.35
N LEU A 15 18.05 17.32 16.64
CA LEU A 15 17.96 17.49 15.19
C LEU A 15 17.86 16.15 14.44
N ARG A 16 18.62 15.13 14.87
CA ARG A 16 18.55 13.79 14.25
C ARG A 16 17.19 13.15 14.45
N ARG A 17 16.69 13.13 15.70
CA ARG A 17 15.37 12.58 16.03
C ARG A 17 14.28 13.30 15.24
N ASP A 18 14.30 14.62 15.24
CA ASP A 18 13.28 15.46 14.61
C ASP A 18 13.31 15.34 13.08
N GLN A 19 14.49 15.14 12.48
CA GLN A 19 14.61 14.84 11.05
C GLN A 19 13.92 13.51 10.67
N VAL A 20 14.04 12.48 11.52
CA VAL A 20 13.35 11.20 11.29
C VAL A 20 11.83 11.38 11.43
N ILE A 21 11.37 12.09 12.47
CA ILE A 21 9.95 12.39 12.69
C ILE A 21 9.37 13.15 11.49
N ALA A 22 10.09 14.14 10.96
CA ALA A 22 9.66 14.92 9.80
C ALA A 22 9.40 14.03 8.57
N ARG A 23 10.26 13.02 8.33
CA ARG A 23 10.07 12.05 7.24
C ARG A 23 8.86 11.15 7.47
N ILE A 24 8.67 10.66 8.70
CA ILE A 24 7.47 9.86 9.06
C ILE A 24 6.20 10.68 8.83
N ARG A 25 6.18 11.94 9.27
CA ARG A 25 5.06 12.87 9.05
C ARG A 25 4.79 13.10 7.56
N GLN A 26 5.84 13.24 6.74
CA GLN A 26 5.68 13.38 5.30
C GLN A 26 5.04 12.13 4.67
N ILE A 27 5.46 10.92 5.05
CA ILE A 27 4.87 9.68 4.54
C ILE A 27 3.40 9.57 4.95
N HIS A 28 3.07 9.92 6.20
CA HIS A 28 1.69 9.95 6.69
C HIS A 28 0.82 10.96 5.93
N LEU A 29 1.36 12.13 5.59
CA LEU A 29 0.67 13.12 4.77
C LEU A 29 0.36 12.55 3.37
N LEU A 30 1.34 11.92 2.72
CA LEU A 30 1.15 11.23 1.43
C LEU A 30 0.08 10.13 1.54
N ALA A 31 0.08 9.38 2.65
CA ALA A 31 -0.92 8.35 2.91
C ALA A 31 -2.32 8.92 2.98
N THR A 32 -2.49 10.04 3.68
CA THR A 32 -3.78 10.72 3.86
C THR A 32 -4.31 11.28 2.53
N SER A 33 -3.46 11.84 1.67
CA SER A 33 -3.88 12.39 0.38
C SER A 33 -4.05 11.34 -0.74
N SER A 34 -3.50 10.13 -0.57
CA SER A 34 -3.49 9.09 -1.62
C SER A 34 -4.88 8.59 -2.06
N ALA A 35 -5.91 8.78 -1.24
CA ALA A 35 -7.28 8.42 -1.58
C ALA A 35 -7.84 9.27 -2.73
N THR A 36 -7.43 10.55 -2.80
CA THR A 36 -7.96 11.53 -3.75
C THR A 36 -6.93 12.03 -4.76
N ASP A 37 -5.64 11.79 -4.53
CA ASP A 37 -4.55 12.26 -5.39
C ASP A 37 -3.66 11.10 -5.88
N GLU A 38 -3.60 10.93 -7.20
CA GLU A 38 -2.78 9.93 -7.88
C GLU A 38 -1.28 10.17 -7.69
N ALA A 39 -0.86 11.44 -7.67
CA ALA A 39 0.55 11.80 -7.49
C ALA A 39 1.01 11.39 -6.08
N SER A 40 0.23 11.72 -5.06
CA SER A 40 0.45 11.27 -3.68
C SER A 40 0.46 9.75 -3.56
N ARG A 41 -0.45 9.06 -4.24
CA ARG A 41 -0.50 7.59 -4.22
C ARG A 41 0.76 6.96 -4.80
N SER A 42 1.23 7.49 -5.92
CA SER A 42 2.47 7.04 -6.58
C SER A 42 3.70 7.30 -5.69
N GLN A 43 3.79 8.47 -5.08
CA GLN A 43 4.89 8.80 -4.16
C GLN A 43 4.84 7.96 -2.89
N LEU A 44 3.66 7.72 -2.34
CA LEU A 44 3.45 6.85 -1.18
C LEU A 44 3.93 5.42 -1.45
N ALA A 45 3.61 4.86 -2.62
CA ALA A 45 3.99 3.49 -2.96
C ALA A 45 5.51 3.26 -2.92
N VAL A 46 6.30 4.31 -3.17
CA VAL A 46 7.76 4.28 -3.02
C VAL A 46 8.16 4.54 -1.57
N ALA A 47 7.69 5.64 -0.98
CA ALA A 47 8.16 6.10 0.32
C ALA A 47 7.76 5.18 1.49
N ILE A 48 6.63 4.48 1.39
CA ILE A 48 6.12 3.60 2.45
C ILE A 48 7.05 2.41 2.74
N VAL A 49 7.91 2.03 1.78
CA VAL A 49 8.89 0.94 1.94
C VAL A 49 9.88 1.24 3.07
N ASP A 50 10.19 2.51 3.28
CA ASP A 50 11.17 2.95 4.28
C ASP A 50 10.55 3.19 5.67
N ILE A 51 9.22 3.09 5.84
CA ILE A 51 8.57 3.55 7.07
C ILE A 51 8.99 2.75 8.32
N ASP A 52 9.26 1.45 8.17
CA ASP A 52 9.72 0.59 9.27
C ASP A 52 11.19 0.86 9.63
N SER A 53 12.04 1.22 8.66
CA SER A 53 13.43 1.60 8.91
C SER A 53 13.53 2.99 9.55
N LEU A 54 12.65 3.92 9.15
CA LEU A 54 12.50 5.23 9.81
C LEU A 54 12.01 5.07 11.24
N TRP A 55 11.03 4.19 11.50
CA TRP A 55 10.60 3.90 12.87
C TRP A 55 11.76 3.37 13.72
N ALA A 56 12.52 2.40 13.23
CA ALA A 56 13.67 1.87 13.95
C ALA A 56 14.74 2.96 14.24
N SER A 57 14.99 3.83 13.26
CA SER A 57 15.91 4.96 13.42
C SER A 57 15.40 5.96 14.46
N PHE A 58 14.10 6.25 14.50
CA PHE A 58 13.50 7.11 15.51
C PHE A 58 13.72 6.56 16.92
N VAL A 59 13.49 5.27 17.14
CA VAL A 59 13.70 4.63 18.45
C VAL A 59 15.15 4.78 18.90
N ILE A 60 16.11 4.58 18.00
CA ILE A 60 17.54 4.74 18.29
C ILE A 60 17.87 6.19 18.69
N GLU A 61 17.45 7.17 17.89
CA GLU A 61 17.75 8.58 18.16
C GLU A 61 17.01 9.11 19.40
N ASN A 62 15.80 8.62 19.66
CA ASN A 62 15.02 8.99 20.85
C ASN A 62 15.67 8.44 22.13
N ASN A 63 16.17 7.21 22.11
CA ASN A 63 16.91 6.62 23.24
C ASN A 63 18.27 7.31 23.45
N ASN A 64 18.98 7.64 22.37
CA ASN A 64 20.22 8.42 22.45
C ASN A 64 19.99 9.79 23.13
N LEU A 65 18.90 10.48 22.76
CA LEU A 65 18.55 11.73 23.43
C LEU A 65 18.22 11.52 24.91
N LEU A 66 17.52 10.43 25.27
CA LEU A 66 17.24 10.09 26.66
C LEU A 66 18.54 9.89 27.46
N ASP A 67 19.52 9.20 26.90
CA ASP A 67 20.83 8.99 27.52
C ASP A 67 21.55 10.32 27.76
N ILE A 68 21.62 11.18 26.74
CA ILE A 68 22.25 12.52 26.83
C ILE A 68 21.56 13.39 27.90
N LEU A 69 20.22 13.39 27.93
CA LEU A 69 19.47 14.16 28.92
C LEU A 69 19.67 13.61 30.33
N THR A 70 19.82 12.30 30.48
CA THR A 70 20.13 11.66 31.77
C THR A 70 21.52 12.06 32.26
N GLU A 71 22.54 11.99 31.41
CA GLU A 71 23.91 12.39 31.74
C GLU A 71 24.03 13.88 32.07
N SER A 72 23.14 14.71 31.52
CA SER A 72 23.11 16.16 31.72
C SER A 72 22.20 16.62 32.86
N ASP A 73 21.54 15.71 33.60
CA ASP A 73 20.53 16.02 34.63
C ASP A 73 19.35 16.87 34.10
N LEU A 74 18.95 16.63 32.84
CA LEU A 74 17.88 17.33 32.11
C LEU A 74 16.73 16.39 31.74
N LEU A 75 16.54 15.30 32.49
CA LEU A 75 15.56 14.27 32.18
C LEU A 75 14.11 14.80 32.07
N GLY A 76 13.80 15.88 32.80
CA GLY A 76 12.49 16.56 32.74
C GLY A 76 12.16 17.18 31.38
N GLU A 77 13.13 17.31 30.47
CA GLU A 77 12.90 17.78 29.10
C GLU A 77 12.47 16.65 28.14
N PHE A 78 12.58 15.39 28.56
CA PHE A 78 12.22 14.26 27.71
C PHE A 78 10.70 14.15 27.53
N SER A 79 10.24 14.07 26.29
CA SER A 79 8.81 13.90 25.97
C SER A 79 8.44 12.43 25.88
N VAL A 80 7.72 11.93 26.88
CA VAL A 80 7.23 10.54 26.93
C VAL A 80 6.15 10.22 25.88
N ASN A 81 5.40 11.23 25.42
CA ASN A 81 4.30 11.02 24.48
C ASN A 81 4.78 10.93 23.02
N LEU A 82 5.96 11.48 22.71
CA LEU A 82 6.46 11.62 21.35
C LEU A 82 6.60 10.28 20.63
N GLU A 83 6.99 9.23 21.34
CA GLU A 83 7.10 7.88 20.79
C GLU A 83 5.74 7.34 20.36
N THR A 84 4.73 7.43 21.22
CA THR A 84 3.37 6.97 20.95
C THR A 84 2.74 7.75 19.79
N GLU A 85 2.90 9.08 19.78
CA GLU A 85 2.42 9.94 18.69
C GLU A 85 3.08 9.59 17.36
N THR A 86 4.41 9.41 17.35
CA THR A 86 5.14 9.03 16.13
C THR A 86 4.75 7.63 15.66
N ARG A 87 4.50 6.70 16.59
CA ARG A 87 4.05 5.34 16.26
C ARG A 87 2.66 5.34 15.64
N ALA A 88 1.75 6.18 16.11
CA ALA A 88 0.41 6.32 15.54
C ALA A 88 0.48 6.70 14.06
N LEU A 89 1.34 7.68 13.70
CA LEU A 89 1.56 8.07 12.30
C LEU A 89 2.04 6.90 11.43
N VAL A 90 2.97 6.08 11.95
CA VAL A 90 3.47 4.89 11.24
C VAL A 90 2.36 3.88 11.00
N VAL A 91 1.56 3.59 12.03
CA VAL A 91 0.46 2.63 11.94
C VAL A 91 -0.60 3.10 10.95
N GLU A 92 -1.02 4.37 11.05
CA GLU A 92 -2.01 4.97 10.18
C GLU A 92 -1.56 4.98 8.72
N ALA A 93 -0.32 5.39 8.45
CA ALA A 93 0.23 5.40 7.09
C ALA A 93 0.23 3.99 6.46
N LYS A 94 0.62 2.96 7.22
CA LYS A 94 0.58 1.56 6.76
C LYS A 94 -0.84 1.07 6.53
N ALA A 95 -1.79 1.45 7.39
CA ALA A 95 -3.19 1.07 7.24
C ALA A 95 -3.81 1.68 5.97
N LEU A 96 -3.59 2.97 5.74
CA LEU A 96 -4.06 3.69 4.56
C LEU A 96 -3.45 3.12 3.28
N TYR A 97 -2.14 2.83 3.27
CA TYR A 97 -1.49 2.21 2.12
C TYR A 97 -2.06 0.82 1.79
N LYS A 98 -2.35 0.00 2.81
CA LYS A 98 -2.98 -1.32 2.61
C LYS A 98 -4.40 -1.20 2.07
N ALA A 99 -5.17 -0.24 2.56
CA ALA A 99 -6.54 0.00 2.10
C ALA A 99 -6.61 0.52 0.66
N SER A 100 -5.54 1.16 0.17
CA SER A 100 -5.47 1.66 -1.22
C SER A 100 -4.96 0.63 -2.22
N GLN A 101 -4.49 -0.55 -1.78
CA GLN A 101 -4.08 -1.60 -2.71
C GLN A 101 -5.31 -2.22 -3.39
N PRO A 102 -5.23 -2.51 -4.70
CA PRO A 102 -6.28 -3.27 -5.37
C PRO A 102 -6.46 -4.61 -4.65
N THR A 103 -7.69 -4.90 -4.19
CA THR A 103 -8.01 -6.24 -3.70
C THR A 103 -7.74 -7.22 -4.85
N PRO A 104 -6.93 -8.27 -4.66
CA PRO A 104 -6.67 -9.23 -5.72
C PRO A 104 -8.01 -9.81 -6.17
N ALA A 105 -8.38 -9.55 -7.42
CA ALA A 105 -9.56 -10.15 -8.02
C ALA A 105 -9.36 -11.66 -8.00
N PHE A 106 -10.16 -12.35 -7.19
CA PHE A 106 -10.27 -13.80 -7.28
C PHE A 106 -10.87 -14.06 -8.67
N ASN A 107 -10.04 -14.49 -9.61
CA ASN A 107 -10.51 -15.01 -10.88
C ASN A 107 -11.31 -16.28 -10.57
N VAL A 108 -12.62 -16.14 -10.39
CA VAL A 108 -13.56 -17.24 -10.55
C VAL A 108 -13.48 -17.58 -12.03
N GLY A 109 -12.55 -18.49 -12.37
CA GLY A 109 -12.42 -19.02 -13.71
C GLY A 109 -13.79 -19.47 -14.16
N THR A 110 -14.26 -18.89 -15.27
CA THR A 110 -15.41 -19.38 -15.99
C THR A 110 -15.26 -20.88 -16.15
N VAL A 111 -16.12 -21.66 -15.49
CA VAL A 111 -16.25 -23.09 -15.75
C VAL A 111 -16.76 -23.20 -17.18
N GLN A 112 -15.85 -23.41 -18.12
CA GLN A 112 -16.19 -23.78 -19.49
C GLN A 112 -16.97 -25.09 -19.39
N GLN A 113 -18.28 -25.06 -19.62
CA GLN A 113 -19.07 -26.29 -19.78
C GLN A 113 -18.53 -27.03 -21.00
N VAL A 114 -17.75 -28.09 -20.75
CA VAL A 114 -17.40 -29.06 -21.77
C VAL A 114 -18.64 -29.93 -22.00
N SER A 115 -19.36 -29.65 -23.07
CA SER A 115 -20.35 -30.58 -23.62
C SER A 115 -19.60 -31.72 -24.28
N TYR A 116 -19.76 -32.94 -23.77
CA TYR A 116 -19.25 -34.14 -24.44
C TYR A 116 -20.22 -34.52 -25.56
N GLU A 117 -19.88 -34.22 -26.81
CA GLU A 117 -20.45 -34.93 -27.95
C GLU A 117 -19.68 -36.24 -28.17
N GLY A 118 -20.27 -37.34 -27.70
CA GLY A 118 -19.87 -38.70 -28.06
C GLY A 118 -20.73 -39.19 -29.22
N ILE A 119 -20.07 -39.51 -30.33
CA ILE A 119 -20.61 -39.95 -31.61
C ILE A 119 -21.10 -41.42 -31.56
N VAL A 120 -22.37 -41.60 -31.97
CA VAL A 120 -23.00 -42.66 -32.81
C VAL A 120 -23.11 -44.10 -32.27
N ASP A 121 -24.37 -44.58 -32.22
CA ASP A 121 -24.77 -45.81 -32.91
C ASP A 121 -26.27 -45.81 -33.29
N GLN A 122 -26.54 -46.32 -34.49
CA GLN A 122 -27.83 -46.32 -35.21
C GLN A 122 -28.92 -47.19 -34.56
N ALA A 123 -30.18 -46.74 -34.60
CA ALA A 123 -31.29 -47.50 -35.19
C ALA A 123 -32.58 -46.67 -35.35
N SER A 124 -33.21 -46.87 -36.50
CA SER A 124 -34.44 -46.34 -37.09
C SER A 124 -35.65 -46.06 -36.17
N SER A 125 -36.43 -45.00 -36.48
CA SER A 125 -37.78 -45.09 -37.09
C SER A 125 -38.58 -43.77 -37.02
N SER A 126 -39.17 -43.42 -38.17
CA SER A 126 -40.47 -42.77 -38.40
C SER A 126 -40.78 -41.33 -37.93
N ALA A 127 -40.95 -40.49 -38.96
CA ALA A 127 -42.16 -39.72 -39.30
C ALA A 127 -42.34 -38.28 -38.77
N GLY A 128 -42.56 -37.38 -39.74
CA GLY A 128 -43.23 -36.08 -39.60
C GLY A 128 -42.26 -34.93 -39.35
N GLY A 129 -42.18 -33.87 -40.14
CA GLY A 129 -42.94 -33.43 -41.30
C GLY A 129 -42.61 -31.94 -41.54
N SER A 130 -42.73 -31.51 -42.79
CA SER A 130 -42.87 -30.11 -43.24
C SER A 130 -41.74 -29.11 -42.87
N SER A 131 -40.88 -28.77 -43.83
CA SER A 131 -41.08 -27.62 -44.74
C SER A 131 -40.70 -26.27 -44.10
N LYS A 132 -39.55 -25.70 -44.48
CA LYS A 132 -39.48 -24.61 -45.47
C LYS A 132 -38.03 -24.20 -45.76
N ASP A 133 -37.67 -24.26 -47.04
CA ASP A 133 -36.46 -23.66 -47.63
C ASP A 133 -36.45 -22.12 -47.47
N CYS A 134 -35.25 -21.54 -47.34
CA CYS A 134 -34.64 -20.69 -48.39
C CYS A 134 -33.33 -20.02 -47.94
N SER A 135 -32.26 -20.47 -48.61
CA SER A 135 -30.97 -19.91 -49.01
C SER A 135 -30.53 -18.45 -48.79
N GLN A 136 -29.23 -18.37 -48.45
CA GLN A 136 -28.10 -17.63 -49.09
C GLN A 136 -27.96 -16.10 -49.01
N ASP A 137 -26.93 -15.70 -48.28
CA ASP A 137 -25.63 -15.14 -48.75
C ASP A 137 -25.53 -13.87 -49.63
N CYS A 138 -24.45 -13.14 -49.29
CA CYS A 138 -23.62 -12.24 -50.12
C CYS A 138 -24.00 -10.76 -50.34
N THR A 139 -23.34 -9.93 -49.53
CA THR A 139 -22.64 -8.66 -49.84
C THR A 139 -22.66 -8.10 -51.27
N TYR A 140 -22.86 -6.78 -51.36
CA TYR A 140 -22.46 -5.94 -52.49
C TYR A 140 -21.91 -4.59 -52.00
N GLU A 141 -20.62 -4.34 -52.26
CA GLU A 141 -19.98 -3.01 -52.33
C GLU A 141 -19.56 -2.81 -53.78
N VAL A 142 -19.94 -1.70 -54.42
CA VAL A 142 -19.38 -1.27 -55.72
C VAL A 142 -19.29 0.25 -55.73
N ALA A 143 -18.10 0.72 -56.11
CA ALA A 143 -17.78 2.07 -56.56
C ALA A 143 -18.05 2.24 -58.06
#